data_AF-A0A098B0C9-F1
#
_entry.id   AF-A0A098B0C9-F1
#
_cell.length_a   1.000
_cell.length_b   1.000
_cell.length_c   1.000
_cell.angle_alpha   90.00
_cell.angle_beta   90.00
_cell.angle_gamma   90.00
#
_symmetry.space_group_name_H-M   'P 1'
#
loop_
_entity.id
_entity.type
_entity.pdbx_description
1 polymer ?
#
loop_
_entity_poly.entity_id
_entity_poly.type
_entity_poly.pdbx_seq_one_letter_code
_entity_poly.pdbx_strand_id
1 'polypeptide(L)'
;MPVFGSRDWYGNLACNFMYVQGISDFDDNSSVRLTQDDAEQRLSITLRIGKDKTPKYLFYDQIVSIEIKKKHGTRNRDFSISYHPANNPDDVKILLFEIVDASLHWRKFIGALKSKIPQPPEPEQLDSQPEPEVSQYL
;
A
#
# COMPACT_ATOMS: atom_id res chain seq x y z
N MET A 1 -11.17 -24.69 0.58
CA MET A 1 -10.04 -23.78 0.93
C MET A 1 -10.31 -23.15 2.28
N PRO A 2 -9.30 -22.94 3.14
CA PRO A 2 -9.49 -22.11 4.32
C PRO A 2 -9.85 -20.69 3.83
N VAL A 3 -10.99 -20.19 4.30
CA VAL A 3 -11.59 -18.89 3.92
C VAL A 3 -10.63 -17.71 4.15
N PHE A 4 -9.58 -17.94 4.94
CA PHE A 4 -8.60 -16.94 5.40
C PHE A 4 -7.15 -17.30 5.05
N GLY A 5 -6.92 -18.14 4.04
CA GLY A 5 -5.57 -18.47 3.59
C GLY A 5 -4.79 -17.24 3.12
N SER A 6 -3.52 -17.15 3.53
CA SER A 6 -2.59 -16.05 3.17
C SER A 6 -2.18 -16.02 1.70
N ARG A 7 -2.60 -17.00 0.90
CA ARG A 7 -2.30 -17.08 -0.54
C ARG A 7 -3.56 -17.29 -1.37
N ASP A 8 -3.56 -16.80 -2.58
CA ASP A 8 -4.55 -17.14 -3.60
C ASP A 8 -4.20 -18.46 -4.31
N TRP A 9 -4.96 -18.80 -5.36
CA TRP A 9 -4.76 -20.03 -6.13
C TRP A 9 -3.51 -20.03 -7.01
N TYR A 10 -2.96 -18.85 -7.31
CA TYR A 10 -1.69 -18.67 -8.01
C TYR A 10 -0.49 -18.66 -7.07
N GLY A 11 -0.73 -18.70 -5.75
CA GLY A 11 0.31 -18.64 -4.73
C GLY A 11 0.71 -17.21 -4.32
N ASN A 12 0.03 -16.19 -4.84
CA ASN A 12 0.26 -14.78 -4.52
C ASN A 12 -0.18 -14.48 -3.08
N LEU A 13 0.55 -13.61 -2.40
CA LEU A 13 0.21 -13.20 -1.04
C LEU A 13 -1.10 -12.39 -1.07
N ALA A 14 -2.07 -12.80 -0.24
CA ALA A 14 -3.38 -12.18 -0.22
C ALA A 14 -3.91 -12.04 1.21
N CYS A 15 -4.68 -10.98 1.46
CA CYS A 15 -5.29 -10.70 2.76
C CYS A 15 -6.66 -10.05 2.57
N ASN A 16 -7.59 -10.39 3.44
CA ASN A 16 -8.91 -9.77 3.45
C ASN A 16 -8.86 -8.50 4.31
N PHE A 17 -9.61 -7.48 3.92
CA PHE A 17 -9.82 -6.24 4.68
C PHE A 17 -11.27 -5.79 4.51
N MET A 18 -11.68 -4.84 5.34
CA MET A 18 -12.91 -4.07 5.08
C MET A 18 -12.55 -2.84 4.27
N TYR A 19 -13.26 -2.58 3.18
CA TYR A 19 -13.11 -1.35 2.41
C TYR A 19 -13.85 -0.20 3.09
N VAL A 20 -13.22 0.97 3.16
CA VAL A 20 -13.81 2.17 3.75
C VAL A 20 -14.06 3.23 2.69
N GLN A 21 -13.04 3.63 1.91
CA GLN A 21 -13.18 4.66 0.86
C GLN A 21 -11.98 4.69 -0.12
N GLY A 22 -12.12 5.43 -1.23
CA GLY A 22 -11.05 5.74 -2.19
C GLY A 22 -11.21 5.14 -3.60
N ILE A 23 -12.26 4.34 -3.83
CA ILE A 23 -12.66 3.72 -5.11
C ILE A 23 -14.15 3.99 -5.34
N SER A 24 -14.50 4.71 -6.40
CA SER A 24 -15.89 5.15 -6.67
C SER A 24 -16.92 4.02 -6.82
N ASP A 25 -16.49 2.85 -7.28
CA ASP A 25 -17.40 1.77 -7.69
C ASP A 25 -17.65 0.74 -6.57
N PHE A 26 -17.03 0.95 -5.40
CA PHE A 26 -17.10 0.06 -4.26
C PHE A 26 -18.02 0.66 -3.20
N ASP A 27 -18.94 -0.15 -2.71
CA ASP A 27 -19.83 0.24 -1.62
C ASP A 27 -19.04 0.27 -0.31
N ASP A 28 -19.22 1.31 0.50
CA ASP A 28 -18.56 1.45 1.80
C ASP A 28 -18.86 0.23 2.69
N ASN A 29 -17.90 -0.16 3.53
CA ASN A 29 -17.98 -1.35 4.39
C ASN A 29 -18.16 -2.67 3.61
N SER A 30 -17.70 -2.71 2.36
CA SER A 30 -17.61 -3.97 1.61
C SER A 30 -16.37 -4.78 2.01
N SER A 31 -16.52 -6.09 2.10
CA SER A 31 -15.36 -6.97 2.28
C SER A 31 -14.56 -7.05 0.98
N VAL A 32 -13.26 -6.74 1.05
CA VAL A 32 -12.34 -6.81 -0.08
C VAL A 32 -11.20 -7.79 0.20
N ARG A 33 -10.66 -8.36 -0.87
CA ARG A 33 -9.42 -9.12 -0.88
C ARG A 33 -8.37 -8.32 -1.62
N LEU A 34 -7.28 -8.02 -0.93
CA LEU A 34 -6.07 -7.48 -1.53
C LEU A 34 -5.13 -8.63 -1.87
N THR A 35 -4.58 -8.61 -3.08
CA THR A 35 -3.62 -9.62 -3.57
C THR A 35 -2.42 -8.92 -4.17
N GLN A 36 -1.22 -9.31 -3.75
CA GLN A 36 0.05 -8.82 -4.29
C GLN A 36 0.41 -9.66 -5.52
N ASP A 37 0.11 -9.15 -6.71
CA ASP A 37 0.36 -9.77 -8.01
C ASP A 37 1.75 -9.34 -8.50
N ASP A 38 2.76 -10.09 -8.06
CA ASP A 38 4.18 -9.73 -8.26
C ASP A 38 4.65 -9.96 -9.69
N ALA A 39 3.99 -10.84 -10.43
CA ALA A 39 4.27 -11.02 -11.85
C ALA A 39 3.97 -9.74 -12.65
N GLU A 40 2.96 -8.98 -12.21
CA GLU A 40 2.44 -7.77 -12.87
C GLU A 40 2.78 -6.49 -12.08
N GLN A 41 3.61 -6.60 -11.03
CA GLN A 41 4.03 -5.48 -10.17
C GLN A 41 2.88 -4.61 -9.64
N ARG A 42 1.79 -5.24 -9.21
CA ARG A 42 0.57 -4.53 -8.80
C ARG A 42 -0.17 -5.16 -7.62
N LEU A 43 -0.93 -4.33 -6.94
CA LEU A 43 -1.92 -4.70 -5.94
C LEU A 43 -3.29 -4.84 -6.61
N SER A 44 -3.85 -6.05 -6.59
CA SER A 44 -5.23 -6.31 -7.01
C SER A 44 -6.18 -6.14 -5.81
N ILE A 45 -7.28 -5.42 -6.04
CA ILE A 45 -8.33 -5.12 -5.08
C ILE A 45 -9.63 -5.70 -5.61
N THR A 46 -10.14 -6.75 -4.95
CA THR A 46 -11.31 -7.49 -5.42
C THR A 46 -12.38 -7.53 -4.34
N LEU A 47 -13.63 -7.25 -4.69
CA LEU A 47 -14.76 -7.43 -3.78
C LEU A 47 -14.99 -8.92 -3.51
N ARG A 48 -15.26 -9.25 -2.25
CA ARG A 48 -15.49 -10.64 -1.81
C ARG A 48 -16.90 -11.12 -2.11
N ILE A 49 -17.86 -10.20 -2.13
CA ILE A 49 -19.29 -10.42 -2.40
C ILE A 49 -19.64 -9.55 -3.61
N GLY A 50 -20.38 -10.09 -4.59
CA GLY A 50 -20.60 -9.42 -5.88
C GLY A 50 -19.40 -9.60 -6.83
N LYS A 51 -19.09 -10.86 -7.15
CA LYS A 51 -17.92 -11.25 -7.99
C LYS A 51 -17.97 -10.72 -9.43
N ASP A 52 -19.10 -10.14 -9.83
CA ASP A 52 -19.34 -9.61 -11.16
C ASP A 52 -18.65 -8.26 -11.36
N LYS A 53 -18.20 -7.61 -10.26
CA LYS A 53 -17.43 -6.37 -10.31
C LYS A 53 -15.97 -6.66 -10.65
N THR A 54 -15.46 -5.97 -11.67
CA THR A 54 -14.07 -6.08 -12.14
C THR A 54 -13.09 -5.70 -11.02
N PRO A 55 -12.00 -6.47 -10.81
CA PRO A 55 -10.93 -6.07 -9.91
C PRO A 55 -10.37 -4.69 -10.27
N LYS A 56 -9.96 -3.95 -9.24
CA LYS A 56 -9.22 -2.70 -9.41
C LYS A 56 -7.75 -2.96 -9.12
N TYR A 57 -6.88 -2.25 -9.85
CA TYR A 57 -5.44 -2.45 -9.76
C TYR A 57 -4.75 -1.15 -9.35
N LEU A 58 -3.72 -1.28 -8.53
CA LEU A 58 -2.81 -0.20 -8.15
C LEU A 58 -1.38 -0.72 -8.32
N PHE A 59 -0.61 -0.13 -9.23
CA PHE A 59 0.79 -0.54 -9.43
C PHE A 59 1.65 -0.15 -8.23
N TYR A 60 2.71 -0.91 -7.98
CA TYR A 60 3.57 -0.68 -6.81
C TYR A 60 4.32 0.65 -6.88
N ASP A 61 4.65 1.12 -8.07
CA ASP A 61 5.29 2.42 -8.33
C ASP A 61 4.38 3.62 -8.07
N GLN A 62 3.05 3.42 -8.12
CA GLN A 62 2.08 4.44 -7.77
C GLN A 62 1.96 4.65 -6.27
N ILE A 63 2.37 3.66 -5.46
CA ILE A 63 2.23 3.74 -4.00
C ILE A 63 3.28 4.70 -3.46
N VAL A 64 2.82 5.73 -2.77
CA VAL A 64 3.68 6.72 -2.12
C VAL A 64 4.01 6.26 -0.70
N SER A 65 3.00 5.85 0.05
CA SER A 65 3.19 5.46 1.45
C SER A 65 2.08 4.55 1.97
N ILE A 66 2.39 3.84 3.05
CA ILE A 66 1.45 2.98 3.77
C ILE A 66 1.47 3.30 5.26
N GLU A 67 0.30 3.61 5.79
CA GLU A 67 0.10 3.89 7.21
C GLU A 67 -0.87 2.91 7.86
N ILE A 68 -0.65 2.67 9.16
CA ILE A 68 -1.55 1.88 10.00
C ILE A 68 -1.82 2.66 11.27
N LYS A 69 -3.08 3.00 11.53
CA LYS A 69 -3.50 3.77 12.71
C LYS A 69 -4.45 2.94 13.55
N LYS A 70 -4.24 2.93 14.88
CA LYS A 70 -5.18 2.26 15.79
C LYS A 70 -6.41 3.14 15.95
N LYS A 71 -7.61 2.57 15.80
CA LYS A 71 -8.85 3.30 16.06
C LYS A 71 -9.06 3.47 17.56
N HIS A 72 -9.43 4.67 17.99
CA HIS A 72 -9.69 4.95 19.40
C HIS A 72 -10.93 4.19 19.86
N GLY A 73 -10.86 3.55 21.04
CA GLY A 73 -11.98 2.82 21.61
C GLY A 73 -12.34 1.47 20.95
N THR A 74 -11.60 1.02 19.92
CA THR A 74 -11.81 -0.29 19.28
C THR A 74 -10.52 -1.10 19.20
N ARG A 75 -10.65 -2.40 18.89
CA ARG A 75 -9.49 -3.28 18.58
C ARG A 75 -9.02 -3.14 17.13
N ASN A 76 -9.80 -2.47 16.29
CA ASN A 76 -9.58 -2.38 14.86
C ASN A 76 -8.53 -1.33 14.53
N ARG A 77 -8.00 -1.40 13.31
CA ARG A 77 -6.97 -0.48 12.83
C ARG A 77 -7.35 -0.01 11.43
N ASP A 78 -7.10 1.25 11.17
CA ASP A 78 -7.15 1.79 9.82
C ASP A 78 -5.85 1.43 9.10
N PHE A 79 -5.97 0.99 7.85
CA PHE A 79 -4.88 0.72 6.93
C PHE A 79 -5.10 1.61 5.71
N SER A 80 -4.19 2.56 5.49
CA SER A 80 -4.28 3.50 4.37
C SER A 80 -3.10 3.35 3.42
N ILE A 81 -3.39 3.52 2.13
CA ILE A 81 -2.40 3.55 1.05
C ILE A 81 -2.55 4.90 0.35
N SER A 82 -1.52 5.74 0.44
CA SER A 82 -1.43 6.96 -0.36
C SER A 82 -0.79 6.64 -1.70
N TYR A 83 -1.35 7.15 -2.79
CA TYR A 83 -0.90 6.82 -4.15
C TYR A 83 -1.09 7.97 -5.14
N HIS A 84 -0.28 7.95 -6.20
CA HIS A 84 -0.43 8.81 -7.37
C HIS A 84 -1.36 8.16 -8.41
N PRO A 85 -2.52 8.76 -8.71
CA PRO A 85 -3.43 8.25 -9.73
C PRO A 85 -2.77 8.20 -11.12
N ALA A 86 -3.03 7.13 -11.88
CA ALA A 86 -2.45 6.95 -13.21
C ALA A 86 -2.80 8.09 -14.19
N ASN A 87 -3.93 8.76 -13.98
CA ASN A 87 -4.40 9.86 -14.81
C ASN A 87 -3.94 11.25 -14.31
N ASN A 88 -3.38 11.35 -13.12
CA ASN A 88 -2.90 12.60 -12.55
C ASN A 88 -1.76 12.33 -11.56
N PRO A 89 -0.51 12.21 -12.02
CA PRO A 89 0.62 11.84 -11.18
C PRO A 89 1.01 12.92 -10.15
N ASP A 90 0.55 14.16 -10.32
CA ASP A 90 0.83 15.24 -9.36
C ASP A 90 -0.17 15.24 -8.17
N ASP A 91 -1.28 14.52 -8.30
CA ASP A 91 -2.28 14.37 -7.24
C ASP A 91 -1.92 13.18 -6.32
N VAL A 92 -2.35 13.27 -5.06
CA VAL A 92 -2.18 12.20 -4.07
C VAL A 92 -3.56 11.80 -3.55
N LYS A 93 -3.95 10.56 -3.84
CA LYS A 93 -5.20 9.98 -3.34
C LYS A 93 -4.92 8.95 -2.26
N ILE A 94 -5.95 8.65 -1.47
CA ILE A 94 -5.87 7.69 -0.37
C ILE A 94 -6.89 6.59 -0.58
N LEU A 95 -6.42 5.34 -0.55
CA LEU A 95 -7.27 4.18 -0.31
C LEU A 95 -7.31 3.91 1.18
N LEU A 96 -8.51 3.74 1.75
CA LEU A 96 -8.70 3.45 3.16
C LEU A 96 -9.39 2.10 3.33
N PHE A 97 -8.78 1.28 4.17
CA PHE A 97 -9.28 -0.03 4.59
C PHE A 97 -9.27 -0.12 6.12
N GLU A 98 -10.05 -1.06 6.64
CA GLU A 98 -10.03 -1.42 8.05
C GLU A 98 -9.56 -2.87 8.23
N ILE A 99 -8.60 -3.02 9.14
CA ILE A 99 -8.10 -4.29 9.63
C ILE A 99 -9.09 -4.81 10.67
N VAL A 100 -9.89 -5.79 10.26
CA VAL A 100 -10.87 -6.53 11.07
C VAL A 100 -10.33 -7.90 11.48
N ASP A 101 -11.04 -8.61 12.37
CA ASP A 101 -10.65 -9.94 12.85
C ASP A 101 -10.43 -10.97 11.71
N ALA A 102 -11.15 -10.81 10.60
CA ALA A 102 -11.01 -11.64 9.39
C ALA A 102 -9.73 -11.36 8.56
N SER A 103 -8.96 -10.32 8.92
CA SER A 103 -7.73 -9.89 8.23
C SER A 103 -6.52 -10.73 8.69
N LEU A 104 -6.66 -12.05 8.64
CA LEU A 104 -5.59 -12.95 9.10
C LEU A 104 -4.30 -12.68 8.30
N HIS A 105 -3.17 -12.69 9.00
CA HIS A 105 -1.84 -12.47 8.44
C HIS A 105 -1.57 -11.07 7.87
N TRP A 106 -2.41 -10.06 8.16
CA TRP A 106 -2.24 -8.69 7.67
C TRP A 106 -0.83 -8.13 7.90
N ARG A 107 -0.16 -8.46 9.02
CA ARG A 107 1.21 -7.99 9.32
C ARG A 107 2.21 -8.46 8.26
N LYS A 108 2.14 -9.73 7.90
CA LYS A 108 2.99 -10.33 6.86
C LYS A 108 2.66 -9.72 5.49
N PHE A 109 1.36 -9.54 5.21
CA PHE A 109 0.91 -8.92 3.98
C PHE A 109 1.46 -7.49 3.83
N ILE A 110 1.21 -6.61 4.80
CA ILE A 110 1.63 -5.22 4.74
C ILE A 110 3.16 -5.10 4.76
N GLY A 111 3.86 -5.95 5.53
CA GLY A 111 5.33 -5.98 5.52
C GLY A 111 5.90 -6.26 4.13
N ALA A 112 5.35 -7.25 3.43
CA ALA A 112 5.76 -7.57 2.05
C ALA A 112 5.34 -6.51 1.04
N LEU A 113 4.23 -5.81 1.25
CA LEU A 113 3.82 -4.71 0.38
C LEU A 113 4.76 -3.51 0.54
N LYS A 114 5.14 -3.17 1.78
CA LYS A 114 6.06 -2.06 2.07
C LYS A 114 7.44 -2.27 1.44
N SER A 115 7.95 -3.50 1.37
CA SER A 115 9.24 -3.79 0.73
C SER A 115 9.24 -3.63 -0.80
N LYS A 116 8.07 -3.43 -1.41
CA LYS A 116 7.91 -3.29 -2.87
C LYS A 116 7.70 -1.83 -3.31
N ILE A 117 7.47 -0.94 -2.36
CA ILE A 117 7.32 0.49 -2.63
C ILE A 117 8.71 1.04 -3.00
N PRO A 118 8.86 1.74 -4.13
CA PRO A 118 10.12 2.40 -4.47
C PRO A 118 10.54 3.34 -3.33
N GLN A 119 11.75 3.15 -2.80
CA GLN A 119 12.31 4.14 -1.90
C GLN A 119 12.70 5.37 -2.73
N PRO A 120 12.44 6.60 -2.25
CA PRO A 120 13.05 7.78 -2.84
C PRO A 120 14.56 7.57 -2.89
N PRO A 121 15.27 8.03 -3.94
CA PRO A 121 16.72 8.03 -3.92
C PRO A 121 17.16 8.76 -2.64
N GLU A 122 17.96 8.08 -1.84
CA GLU A 122 18.58 8.67 -0.65
C GLU A 122 19.27 9.96 -1.11
N PRO A 123 19.06 11.11 -0.46
CA PRO A 123 19.64 12.36 -0.93
C PRO A 123 21.15 12.16 -1.03
N GLU A 124 21.69 12.30 -2.25
CA GLU A 124 23.12 12.25 -2.50
C GLU A 124 23.78 13.15 -1.47
N GLN A 125 24.58 12.56 -0.58
CA GLN A 125 25.37 13.32 0.37
C GLN A 125 26.25 14.23 -0.49
N LEU A 126 25.91 15.52 -0.52
CA LEU A 126 26.73 16.53 -1.17
C LEU A 126 28.07 16.50 -0.45
N ASP A 127 29.05 15.83 -1.04
CA ASP A 127 30.41 15.75 -0.51
C ASP A 127 30.83 17.18 -0.16
N SER A 128 31.14 17.39 1.11
CA SER A 128 31.48 18.70 1.64
C SER A 128 32.70 19.19 0.88
N GLN A 129 32.48 20.15 -0.02
CA GLN A 129 33.52 20.78 -0.81
C GLN A 129 34.57 21.34 0.17
N PRO A 130 35.86 20.98 0.06
CA PRO A 130 36.87 21.47 0.99
C PRO A 130 36.92 23.01 0.90
N GLU A 131 36.83 23.67 2.06
CA GLU A 131 36.97 25.13 2.16
C GLU A 131 38.30 25.58 1.52
N PRO A 132 38.33 26.68 0.76
CA PRO A 132 39.58 27.19 0.22
C PRO A 132 40.49 27.63 1.37
N GLU A 133 41.69 27.05 1.46
CA GLU A 133 42.68 27.49 2.43
C GLU A 133 42.99 28.97 2.24
N VAL A 134 42.72 29.74 3.29
CA VAL A 134 43.08 31.15 3.37
C VAL A 134 44.60 31.23 3.44
N SER A 135 45.21 31.49 2.29
CA SER A 135 46.65 31.71 2.16
C SER A 135 47.08 32.96 2.93
N GLN A 136 47.60 32.78 4.14
CA GLN A 136 48.28 33.84 4.88
C GLN A 136 49.73 33.92 4.39
N TYR A 137 49.98 34.74 3.37
CA TYR A 137 51.34 35.18 3.06
C TYR A 137 51.63 36.48 3.83
N LEU A 138 52.58 36.38 4.77
CA LEU A 138 53.40 37.47 5.30
C LEU A 138 54.71 37.53 4.50
#